data_AF-A0A8R2C5E5-F1
#
_entry.id   AF-A0A8R2C5E5-F1
#
_cell.length_a   1.000
_cell.length_b   1.000
_cell.length_c   1.000
_cell.angle_alpha   90.00
_cell.angle_beta   90.00
_cell.angle_gamma   90.00
#
_symmetry.space_group_name_H-M   'P 1'
#
loop_
_entity.id
_entity.type
_entity.pdbx_description
1 polymer ?
#
loop_
_entity_poly.entity_id
_entity_poly.type
_entity_poly.pdbx_seq_one_letter_code
_entity_poly.pdbx_strand_id
1 'polypeptide(L)'
;MFLRQTWTINNMVHKVFVYGTLKRNEPNHGTMTNPENGVATFIAEGMTKEKYPLIIATKYNVPFLLHSPGTGYNVKGEIYEVDDKMLSNLDILEDHPNCYIRDKNDIVLTDSTHRTVMKCWVYFLKMFKPELLSKPFLEDYKSEGDHGMRYCERCKRDVNFKLKLAVRDDCAYL
;
A
#
# COMPACT_ATOMS: atom_id res chain seq x y z
N MET A 1 -45.68 1.05 -14.55
CA MET A 1 -44.75 0.76 -13.44
C MET A 1 -43.36 0.58 -14.04
N PHE A 2 -42.61 1.68 -14.22
CA PHE A 2 -41.25 1.62 -14.76
C PHE A 2 -40.26 1.82 -13.62
N LEU A 3 -39.53 0.77 -13.26
CA LEU A 3 -38.39 0.83 -12.37
C LEU A 3 -37.28 1.60 -13.11
N ARG A 4 -37.03 2.85 -12.70
CA ARG A 4 -35.80 3.56 -13.09
C ARG A 4 -34.63 2.85 -12.38
N GLN A 5 -33.89 2.01 -13.10
CA GLN A 5 -32.54 1.64 -12.68
C GLN A 5 -31.71 2.93 -12.71
N THR A 6 -31.37 3.44 -11.54
CA THR A 6 -30.35 4.48 -11.40
C THR A 6 -29.00 3.82 -11.63
N TRP A 7 -28.41 4.03 -12.81
CA TRP A 7 -27.02 3.69 -13.06
C TRP A 7 -26.15 4.68 -12.30
N THR A 8 -25.60 4.24 -11.17
CA THR A 8 -24.49 4.97 -10.55
C THR A 8 -23.30 4.81 -11.47
N ILE A 9 -22.90 5.89 -12.14
CA ILE A 9 -21.63 5.92 -12.87
C ILE A 9 -20.55 5.91 -11.78
N ASN A 10 -20.02 4.74 -11.44
CA ASN A 10 -18.81 4.66 -10.63
C ASN A 10 -17.66 5.19 -11.50
N ASN A 11 -17.35 6.46 -11.33
CA ASN A 11 -16.20 7.07 -11.97
C ASN A 11 -14.94 6.39 -11.42
N MET A 12 -14.29 5.58 -12.23
CA MET A 12 -12.97 5.01 -11.95
C MET A 12 -11.94 6.13 -12.11
N VAL A 13 -11.66 6.86 -11.03
CA VAL A 13 -10.87 8.11 -11.09
C VAL A 13 -9.47 7.98 -10.53
N HIS A 14 -9.18 6.93 -9.75
CA HIS A 14 -7.92 6.85 -9.02
C HIS A 14 -7.07 5.66 -9.43
N LYS A 15 -5.83 5.94 -9.80
CA LYS A 15 -4.79 4.91 -9.92
C LYS A 15 -4.07 4.78 -8.59
N VAL A 16 -4.06 3.59 -8.01
CA VAL A 16 -3.39 3.24 -6.74
C VAL A 16 -2.35 2.17 -7.02
N PHE A 17 -1.15 2.33 -6.48
CA PHE A 17 -0.10 1.34 -6.54
C PHE A 17 0.06 0.68 -5.17
N VAL A 18 -0.07 -0.65 -5.14
CA VAL A 18 0.03 -1.47 -3.93
C VAL A 18 1.30 -2.33 -4.00
N TYR A 19 2.08 -2.31 -2.93
CA TYR A 19 3.37 -3.00 -2.83
C TYR A 19 3.40 -4.09 -1.73
N GLY A 20 2.39 -4.09 -0.86
CA GLY A 20 2.35 -4.93 0.35
C GLY A 20 1.18 -5.91 0.34
N THR A 21 0.51 -6.03 1.48
CA THR A 21 -0.52 -7.05 1.74
C THR A 21 -1.77 -6.99 0.84
N LEU A 22 -1.96 -5.92 0.06
CA LEU A 22 -3.09 -5.73 -0.84
C LEU A 22 -2.87 -6.32 -2.24
N LYS A 23 -1.63 -6.69 -2.59
CA LYS A 23 -1.32 -7.34 -3.88
C LYS A 23 -2.06 -8.66 -4.04
N ARG A 24 -2.23 -9.15 -5.27
CA ARG A 24 -2.74 -10.51 -5.53
C ARG A 24 -1.92 -11.55 -4.76
N ASN A 25 -2.61 -12.56 -4.26
CA ASN A 25 -2.05 -13.64 -3.43
C ASN A 25 -1.51 -13.20 -2.06
N GLU A 26 -1.70 -11.93 -1.66
CA GLU A 26 -1.34 -11.46 -0.32
C GLU A 26 -2.54 -11.40 0.64
N PRO A 27 -2.31 -11.41 1.98
CA PRO A 27 -3.37 -11.65 2.96
C PRO A 27 -4.56 -10.68 2.95
N ASN A 28 -4.36 -9.42 2.55
CA ASN A 28 -5.42 -8.42 2.53
C ASN A 28 -6.03 -8.21 1.13
N HIS A 29 -5.68 -9.02 0.12
CA HIS A 29 -6.19 -8.87 -1.24
C HIS A 29 -7.71 -8.91 -1.34
N GLY A 30 -8.38 -9.65 -0.44
CA GLY A 30 -9.84 -9.67 -0.33
C GLY A 30 -10.48 -8.29 -0.15
N THR A 31 -9.72 -7.30 0.36
CA THR A 31 -10.18 -5.91 0.43
C THR A 31 -10.40 -5.31 -0.96
N MET A 32 -9.52 -5.62 -1.91
CA MET A 32 -9.56 -5.11 -3.29
C MET A 32 -10.68 -5.76 -4.11
N THR A 33 -11.10 -6.97 -3.75
CA THR A 33 -12.09 -7.76 -4.52
C THR A 33 -13.48 -7.78 -3.91
N ASN A 34 -13.65 -7.31 -2.66
CA ASN A 34 -14.95 -7.25 -2.01
C ASN A 34 -15.79 -6.08 -2.58
N PRO A 35 -16.93 -6.35 -3.24
CA PRO A 35 -17.78 -5.29 -3.83
C PRO A 35 -18.35 -4.32 -2.80
N GLU A 36 -18.46 -4.72 -1.53
CA GLU A 36 -18.87 -3.82 -0.45
C GLU A 36 -17.87 -2.69 -0.21
N ASN A 37 -16.61 -2.89 -0.59
CA ASN A 37 -15.56 -1.88 -0.46
C ASN A 37 -15.53 -0.89 -1.64
N GLY A 38 -16.22 -1.18 -2.74
CA GLY A 38 -16.13 -0.40 -4.00
C GLY A 38 -15.54 -1.23 -5.14
N VAL A 39 -15.16 -0.57 -6.22
CA VAL A 39 -14.57 -1.22 -7.40
C VAL A 39 -13.06 -1.03 -7.43
N ALA A 40 -12.32 -2.12 -7.65
CA ALA A 40 -10.91 -2.08 -8.03
C ALA A 40 -10.67 -2.96 -9.27
N THR A 41 -9.96 -2.44 -10.26
CA THR A 41 -9.61 -3.15 -11.48
C THR A 41 -8.09 -3.15 -11.64
N PHE A 42 -7.50 -4.34 -11.74
CA PHE A 42 -6.07 -4.50 -11.99
C PHE A 42 -5.73 -3.93 -13.37
N ILE A 43 -4.66 -3.14 -13.45
CA ILE A 43 -4.20 -2.50 -14.68
C ILE A 43 -2.88 -3.10 -15.16
N ALA A 44 -1.87 -3.13 -14.30
CA ALA A 44 -0.53 -3.57 -14.66
C ALA A 44 0.33 -3.87 -13.43
N GLU A 45 1.40 -4.63 -13.63
CA GLU A 45 2.52 -4.69 -12.70
C GLU A 45 3.52 -3.56 -12.99
N GLY A 46 4.18 -3.08 -11.95
CA GLY A 46 5.19 -2.03 -12.08
C GLY A 46 6.11 -1.94 -10.88
N MET A 47 6.99 -0.96 -10.91
CA MET A 47 7.87 -0.63 -9.80
C MET A 47 7.96 0.88 -9.60
N THR A 48 8.24 1.32 -8.38
CA THR A 48 8.49 2.74 -8.12
C THR A 48 9.66 3.23 -8.97
N LYS A 49 9.52 4.41 -9.58
CA LYS A 49 10.61 5.02 -10.38
C LYS A 49 11.77 5.46 -9.49
N GLU A 50 11.44 6.03 -8.34
CA GLU A 50 12.40 6.35 -7.29
C GLU A 50 12.61 5.13 -6.37
N LYS A 51 13.79 5.05 -5.74
CA LYS A 51 14.09 4.02 -4.75
C LYS A 51 13.50 4.37 -3.39
N TYR A 52 12.93 3.38 -2.73
CA TYR A 52 12.42 3.50 -1.36
C TYR A 52 12.80 2.27 -0.51
N PRO A 53 12.99 2.44 0.81
CA PRO A 53 13.12 1.32 1.73
C PRO A 53 11.74 0.71 1.99
N LEU A 54 11.51 -0.49 1.44
CA LEU A 54 10.42 -1.37 1.85
C LEU A 54 10.96 -2.35 2.90
N ILE A 55 10.37 -2.34 4.08
CA ILE A 55 10.80 -3.16 5.22
C ILE A 55 9.64 -3.97 5.79
N ILE A 56 9.95 -5.02 6.53
CA ILE A 56 9.00 -5.71 7.41
C ILE A 56 9.31 -5.33 8.86
N ALA A 57 8.31 -4.87 9.61
CA ALA A 57 8.49 -4.45 10.99
C ALA A 57 7.34 -4.84 11.91
N THR A 58 7.58 -4.61 13.21
CA THR A 58 6.70 -4.91 14.36
C THR A 58 6.50 -6.40 14.60
N LYS A 59 5.93 -6.77 15.75
CA LYS A 59 5.57 -8.17 16.08
C LYS A 59 4.51 -8.78 15.15
N TYR A 60 3.94 -7.99 14.23
CA TYR A 60 2.90 -8.41 13.29
C TYR A 60 3.38 -8.50 11.84
N ASN A 61 4.69 -8.30 11.61
CA ASN A 61 5.32 -8.45 10.30
C ASN A 61 4.61 -7.64 9.20
N VAL A 62 4.32 -6.37 9.51
CA VAL A 62 3.64 -5.46 8.59
C VAL A 62 4.69 -4.89 7.62
N PRO A 63 4.43 -4.90 6.30
CA PRO A 63 5.28 -4.21 5.34
C PRO A 63 5.09 -2.69 5.44
N PHE A 64 6.19 -1.93 5.48
CA PHE A 64 6.16 -0.47 5.44
C PHE A 64 7.05 0.05 4.32
N LEU A 65 6.51 0.94 3.48
CA LEU A 65 7.30 1.72 2.55
C LEU A 65 7.66 3.06 3.20
N LEU A 66 8.92 3.20 3.60
CA LEU A 66 9.41 4.40 4.27
C LEU A 66 9.61 5.52 3.25
N HIS A 67 9.19 6.74 3.57
CA HIS A 67 9.43 7.89 2.70
C HIS A 67 10.86 8.43 2.84
N SER A 68 11.83 7.67 2.36
CA SER A 68 13.25 8.01 2.27
C SER A 68 13.72 7.86 0.82
N PRO A 69 13.33 8.78 -0.08
CA PRO A 69 13.63 8.66 -1.51
C PRO A 69 15.15 8.52 -1.76
N GLY A 70 15.52 7.72 -2.74
CA GLY A 70 16.91 7.41 -3.09
C GLY A 70 17.54 6.29 -2.25
N THR A 71 16.85 5.81 -1.20
CA THR A 71 17.31 4.70 -0.34
C THR A 71 16.57 3.41 -0.70
N GLY A 72 17.21 2.25 -0.58
CA GLY A 72 16.56 0.95 -0.84
C GLY A 72 16.50 0.59 -2.32
N TYR A 73 15.33 0.16 -2.79
CA TYR A 73 15.15 -0.40 -4.13
C TYR A 73 13.99 0.26 -4.87
N ASN A 74 13.92 0.02 -6.18
CA ASN A 74 12.71 0.26 -6.95
C ASN A 74 11.70 -0.83 -6.56
N VAL A 75 10.69 -0.44 -5.78
CA VAL A 75 9.79 -1.39 -5.13
C VAL A 75 8.76 -1.89 -6.12
N LYS A 76 8.65 -3.21 -6.26
CA LYS A 76 7.69 -3.90 -7.13
C LYS A 76 6.30 -3.92 -6.53
N GLY A 77 5.30 -3.86 -7.40
CA GLY A 77 3.91 -3.91 -6.99
C GLY A 77 2.93 -3.90 -8.16
N GLU A 78 1.69 -3.58 -7.85
CA GLU A 78 0.56 -3.68 -8.76
C GLU A 78 -0.21 -2.36 -8.81
N ILE A 79 -0.64 -1.96 -10.00
CA ILE A 79 -1.46 -0.78 -10.24
C ILE A 79 -2.91 -1.21 -10.40
N TYR A 80 -3.80 -0.56 -9.65
CA TYR A 80 -5.24 -0.70 -9.74
C TYR A 80 -5.87 0.64 -10.08
N GLU A 81 -6.89 0.63 -10.94
CA GLU A 81 -7.87 1.72 -10.96
C GLU A 81 -8.97 1.41 -9.94
N VAL A 82 -9.36 2.43 -9.17
CA VAL A 82 -10.36 2.33 -8.11
C VAL A 82 -11.34 3.50 -8.16
N ASP A 83 -12.57 3.24 -7.71
CA ASP A 83 -13.56 4.30 -7.48
C ASP A 83 -13.31 5.04 -6.15
N ASP A 84 -14.05 6.13 -5.92
CA ASP A 84 -13.92 6.95 -4.71
C ASP A 84 -14.22 6.15 -3.42
N LYS A 85 -15.16 5.21 -3.49
CA LYS A 85 -15.56 4.37 -2.35
C LYS A 85 -14.40 3.45 -1.93
N MET A 86 -13.79 2.78 -2.89
CA MET A 86 -12.62 1.92 -2.67
C MET A 86 -11.45 2.74 -2.16
N LEU A 87 -11.16 3.90 -2.75
CA LEU A 87 -10.09 4.77 -2.25
C LEU A 87 -10.31 5.18 -0.79
N SER A 88 -11.54 5.57 -0.42
CA SER A 88 -11.88 5.92 0.97
C SER A 88 -11.72 4.74 1.93
N ASN A 89 -12.07 3.53 1.51
CA ASN A 89 -11.91 2.34 2.34
C ASN A 89 -10.42 1.95 2.50
N LEU A 90 -9.60 2.17 1.46
CA LEU A 90 -8.15 2.02 1.57
C LEU A 90 -7.55 3.06 2.52
N ASP A 91 -8.01 4.31 2.49
CA ASP A 91 -7.56 5.36 3.43
C ASP A 91 -7.89 4.96 4.89
N ILE A 92 -9.07 4.41 5.15
CA ILE A 92 -9.46 3.87 6.48
C ILE A 92 -8.59 2.68 6.86
N LEU A 93 -8.38 1.74 5.92
CA LEU A 93 -7.52 0.58 6.15
C LEU A 93 -6.13 1.06 6.55
N GLU A 94 -5.48 1.91 5.77
CA GLU A 94 -4.10 2.35 6.03
C GLU A 94 -3.97 3.42 7.14
N ASP A 95 -5.06 3.70 7.87
CA ASP A 95 -5.14 4.73 8.92
C ASP A 95 -4.58 6.07 8.42
N HIS A 96 -4.95 6.46 7.20
CA HIS A 96 -4.53 7.71 6.58
C HIS A 96 -5.28 8.91 7.20
N PRO A 97 -4.60 10.04 7.53
CA PRO A 97 -3.17 10.34 7.42
C PRO A 97 -2.34 10.04 8.69
N ASN A 98 -2.88 9.29 9.66
CA ASN A 98 -2.27 9.08 10.97
C ASN A 98 -1.16 8.03 11.00
N CYS A 99 -1.26 6.92 10.27
CA CYS A 99 -0.20 5.92 10.16
C CYS A 99 0.52 6.08 8.83
N TYR A 100 -0.19 5.83 7.72
CA TYR A 100 0.32 6.06 6.38
C TYR A 100 -0.17 7.39 5.80
N ILE A 101 0.65 7.98 4.94
CA ILE A 101 0.30 9.17 4.17
C ILE A 101 0.31 8.78 2.70
N ARG A 102 -0.84 8.92 2.05
CA ARG A 102 -0.97 8.73 0.61
C ARG A 102 -0.33 9.91 -0.13
N ASP A 103 0.53 9.60 -1.11
CA ASP A 103 1.18 10.59 -1.96
C ASP A 103 1.25 10.09 -3.41
N LYS A 104 1.35 11.00 -4.38
CA LYS A 104 1.48 10.64 -5.79
C LYS A 104 2.93 10.30 -6.12
N ASN A 105 3.16 9.13 -6.71
CA ASN A 105 4.47 8.70 -7.17
C ASN A 105 4.43 8.18 -8.62
N ASP A 106 5.57 8.29 -9.30
CA ASP A 106 5.78 7.76 -10.65
C ASP A 106 6.08 6.26 -10.57
N ILE A 107 5.25 5.44 -11.22
CA ILE A 107 5.42 3.99 -11.30
C ILE A 107 5.80 3.61 -12.74
N VAL A 108 6.90 2.88 -12.90
CA VAL A 108 7.37 2.35 -14.19
C VAL A 108 6.73 0.98 -14.41
N LEU A 109 6.06 0.79 -15.55
CA LEU A 109 5.36 -0.45 -15.87
C LEU A 109 6.35 -1.54 -16.31
N THR A 110 6.22 -2.75 -15.76
CA THR A 110 7.17 -3.86 -15.98
C THR A 110 7.12 -4.39 -17.42
N ASP A 111 5.93 -4.50 -18.01
CA ASP A 111 5.71 -5.14 -19.33
C ASP A 111 5.70 -4.14 -20.50
N SER A 112 6.26 -2.95 -20.31
CA SER A 112 6.24 -1.91 -21.34
C SER A 112 7.57 -1.89 -22.10
N THR A 113 7.56 -2.36 -23.36
CA THR A 113 8.69 -2.22 -24.31
C THR A 113 9.20 -0.79 -24.39
N HIS A 114 8.32 0.17 -24.11
CA HIS A 114 8.59 1.58 -23.90
C HIS A 114 8.39 1.85 -22.41
N ARG A 115 9.42 2.32 -21.68
CA ARG A 115 9.39 2.64 -20.22
C ARG A 115 8.22 3.57 -19.86
N THR A 116 7.03 3.01 -19.73
CA THR A 116 5.79 3.76 -19.52
C THR A 116 5.70 4.09 -18.05
N VAL A 117 5.38 5.35 -17.74
CA VAL A 117 5.27 5.85 -16.37
C VAL A 117 3.83 6.24 -16.09
N MET A 118 3.28 5.73 -14.99
CA MET A 118 1.95 6.08 -14.50
C MET A 118 2.04 6.75 -13.13
N LYS A 119 1.34 7.87 -12.96
CA LYS A 119 1.26 8.58 -11.68
C LYS A 119 0.18 7.97 -10.80
N CYS A 120 0.61 7.25 -9.76
CA CYS A 120 -0.27 6.48 -8.89
C CYS A 120 -0.25 7.03 -7.47
N TRP A 121 -1.33 6.83 -6.73
CA TRP A 121 -1.33 7.01 -5.29
C TRP A 121 -0.57 5.86 -4.62
N VAL A 122 0.28 6.17 -3.65
CA VAL A 122 1.07 5.22 -2.88
C VAL A 122 0.99 5.60 -1.40
N TYR A 123 0.80 4.62 -0.52
CA TYR A 123 0.80 4.83 0.93
C TYR A 123 2.23 4.75 1.48
N PHE A 124 2.72 5.82 2.08
CA PHE A 124 4.05 5.87 2.68
C PHE A 124 4.00 6.05 4.19
N LEU A 125 4.94 5.45 4.92
CA LEU A 125 5.24 5.88 6.27
C LEU A 125 6.21 7.07 6.20
N LYS A 126 5.70 8.29 6.37
CA LYS A 126 6.52 9.52 6.24
C LYS A 126 7.27 9.92 7.50
N MET A 127 6.65 9.75 8.66
CA MET A 127 7.27 9.98 9.95
C MET A 127 7.61 8.62 10.55
N PHE A 128 8.89 8.28 10.62
CA PHE A 128 9.33 6.98 11.10
C PHE A 128 10.56 7.09 11.97
N LYS A 129 10.72 6.15 12.90
CA LYS A 129 11.91 6.10 13.75
C LYS A 129 13.14 5.73 12.93
N PRO A 130 14.27 6.44 13.04
CA PRO A 130 15.46 6.21 12.21
C PRO A 130 15.97 4.77 12.25
N GLU A 131 15.82 4.06 13.38
CA GLU A 131 16.23 2.65 13.50
C GLU A 131 15.53 1.72 12.50
N LEU A 132 14.39 2.10 11.93
CA LEU A 132 13.72 1.31 10.89
C LEU A 132 14.57 1.20 9.61
N LEU A 133 15.47 2.15 9.35
CA LEU A 133 16.41 2.08 8.22
C LEU A 133 17.51 1.03 8.39
N SER A 134 17.69 0.48 9.60
CA SER A 134 18.63 -0.63 9.84
C SER A 134 18.06 -2.00 9.45
N LYS A 135 16.76 -2.07 9.11
CA LYS A 135 16.10 -3.32 8.75
C LYS A 135 16.44 -3.73 7.32
N PRO A 136 16.39 -5.04 6.99
CA PRO A 136 16.56 -5.50 5.62
C PRO A 136 15.54 -4.86 4.68
N PHE A 137 16.02 -4.32 3.55
CA PHE A 137 15.17 -3.76 2.51
C PHE A 137 14.74 -4.86 1.53
N LEU A 138 13.51 -4.75 1.05
CA LEU A 138 12.93 -5.66 0.07
C LEU A 138 12.68 -4.92 -1.25
N GLU A 139 12.89 -5.62 -2.36
CA GLU A 139 12.42 -5.14 -3.68
C GLU A 139 10.95 -5.54 -3.89
N ASP A 140 10.54 -6.71 -3.41
CA ASP A 140 9.20 -7.27 -3.56
C ASP A 140 8.76 -7.93 -2.24
N TYR A 141 7.64 -7.48 -1.67
CA TYR A 141 7.10 -8.07 -0.45
C TYR A 141 6.28 -9.33 -0.77
N LYS A 142 6.49 -10.38 0.04
CA LYS A 142 5.63 -11.56 0.07
C LYS A 142 5.41 -12.01 1.51
N SER A 143 4.17 -12.18 1.98
CA SER A 143 3.94 -12.69 3.34
C SER A 143 4.59 -14.06 3.57
N GLU A 144 4.53 -14.95 2.57
CA GLU A 144 5.16 -16.28 2.59
C GLU A 144 6.57 -16.27 1.96
N GLY A 145 7.30 -15.15 2.10
CA GLY A 145 8.66 -15.01 1.59
C GLY A 145 9.71 -15.82 2.35
N ASP A 146 10.91 -15.91 1.79
CA ASP A 146 12.09 -16.59 2.35
C ASP A 146 12.58 -15.99 3.67
N HIS A 147 12.18 -14.77 3.99
CA HIS A 147 12.45 -14.10 5.26
C HIS A 147 11.74 -14.75 6.47
N GLY A 148 10.78 -15.66 6.27
CA GLY A 148 10.09 -16.38 7.36
C GLY A 148 9.19 -15.51 8.26
N MET A 149 9.01 -14.24 7.91
CA MET A 149 8.22 -13.25 8.65
C MET A 149 6.79 -13.14 8.09
N ARG A 150 5.96 -14.15 8.36
CA ARG A 150 4.56 -14.19 7.91
C ARG A 150 3.72 -13.07 8.52
N TYR A 151 2.90 -12.39 7.71
CA TYR A 151 2.01 -11.33 8.16
C TYR A 151 0.98 -11.82 9.17
N CYS A 152 0.78 -11.03 10.24
CA CYS A 152 -0.29 -11.27 11.21
C CYS A 152 -1.49 -10.37 10.89
N GLU A 153 -2.61 -10.99 10.49
CA GLU A 153 -3.89 -10.31 10.21
C GLU A 153 -4.39 -9.46 11.38
N ARG A 154 -5.10 -8.37 11.06
CA ARG A 154 -5.60 -7.41 12.08
C ARG A 154 -6.47 -8.04 13.14
N CYS A 155 -7.32 -9.00 12.77
CA CYS A 155 -8.23 -9.70 13.71
C CYS A 155 -7.48 -10.55 14.75
N LYS A 156 -6.22 -10.91 14.51
CA LYS A 156 -5.36 -11.70 15.40
C LYS A 156 -4.46 -10.82 16.28
N ARG A 157 -4.54 -9.50 16.13
CA ARG A 157 -3.68 -8.54 16.86
C ARG A 157 -4.30 -8.17 18.20
N ASP A 158 -3.42 -7.76 19.11
CA ASP A 158 -3.80 -7.14 20.36
C ASP A 158 -4.38 -5.75 20.07
N VAL A 159 -5.64 -5.54 20.46
CA VAL A 159 -6.38 -4.29 20.25
C VAL A 159 -5.74 -3.08 20.95
N ASN A 160 -4.94 -3.33 21.99
CA ASN A 160 -4.23 -2.29 22.73
C ASN A 160 -2.90 -1.91 22.04
N PHE A 161 -2.37 -2.77 21.16
CA PHE A 161 -1.15 -2.46 20.43
C PHE A 161 -1.41 -1.40 19.36
N LYS A 162 -0.76 -0.25 19.50
CA LYS A 162 -0.83 0.84 18.53
C LYS A 162 0.34 0.73 17.55
N LEU A 163 0.06 0.23 16.34
CA LEU A 163 1.06 0.07 15.27
C LEU A 163 1.86 1.35 15.06
N LYS A 164 1.17 2.48 15.00
CA LYS A 164 1.77 3.81 14.83
C LYS A 164 2.87 4.13 15.85
N LEU A 165 2.67 3.83 17.14
CA LEU A 165 3.65 4.13 18.20
C LEU A 165 4.90 3.26 18.10
N ALA A 166 4.78 2.08 17.46
CA ALA A 166 5.91 1.19 17.26
C ALA A 166 6.85 1.67 16.14
N VAL A 167 6.34 2.40 15.15
CA VAL A 167 7.07 2.73 13.92
C VAL A 167 7.26 4.22 13.67
N ARG A 168 6.37 5.08 14.18
CA ARG A 168 6.46 6.53 14.03
C ARG A 168 7.36 7.13 15.10
N ASP A 169 8.09 8.15 14.70
CA ASP A 169 8.76 9.07 15.61
C ASP A 169 7.96 10.38 15.65
N ASP A 170 7.09 10.50 16.65
CA ASP A 170 6.31 11.72 16.86
C ASP A 170 7.14 12.78 17.62
N CYS A 171 8.35 12.45 18.08
CA CYS A 171 9.30 13.40 18.70
C CYS A 171 10.11 14.20 17.67
N ALA A 172 9.95 13.95 16.37
CA ALA A 172 10.56 14.74 15.29
C ALA A 172 10.02 16.19 15.20
N TYR A 173 9.15 16.59 16.13
CA TYR A 173 8.68 17.96 16.33
C TYR A 173 8.67 18.31 17.84
N LEU A 174 9.85 18.48 18.43
CA LEU A 174 10.15 19.50 19.44
C LEU A 174 11.52 20.11 19.13
#